data_AF-A0A954KFR4-F1
#
_entry.id   AF-A0A954KFR4-F1
#
_cell.length_a   1.000
_cell.length_b   1.000
_cell.length_c   1.000
_cell.angle_alpha   90.00
_cell.angle_beta   90.00
_cell.angle_gamma   90.00
#
_symmetry.space_group_name_H-M   'P 1'
#
loop_
_entity.id
_entity.type
_entity.pdbx_description
1 polymer ?
#
loop_
_entity_poly.entity_id
_entity_poly.type
_entity_poly.pdbx_seq_one_letter_code
_entity_poly.pdbx_strand_id
1 'polypeptide(L)'
;MDPDTTLQGLLDALGQRDWDRVDELSQALLDWLKQGGFPPLTLGPRELGKQWHHTVTYFTCYAAIARSREARKRRRRRQERQKGGE
;
A
#
# COMPACT_ATOMS: atom_id res chain seq x y z
N MET A 1 -1.65 9.33 -13.80
CA MET A 1 -2.32 8.44 -12.84
C MET A 1 -3.23 9.31 -11.98
N ASP A 2 -4.41 8.83 -11.62
CA ASP A 2 -5.25 9.48 -10.62
C ASP A 2 -4.85 8.98 -9.22
N PRO A 3 -4.24 9.82 -8.36
CA PRO A 3 -3.77 9.40 -7.05
C PRO A 3 -4.93 9.01 -6.12
N ASP A 4 -6.10 9.65 -6.23
CA ASP A 4 -7.25 9.39 -5.35
C ASP A 4 -7.81 7.98 -5.61
N THR A 5 -8.06 7.68 -6.88
CA THR A 5 -8.49 6.34 -7.32
C THR A 5 -7.43 5.27 -6.96
N THR A 6 -6.14 5.61 -7.07
CA THR A 6 -5.07 4.65 -6.76
C THR A 6 -4.98 4.38 -5.25
N LEU A 7 -5.16 5.40 -4.40
CA LEU A 7 -5.22 5.21 -2.95
C LEU A 7 -6.44 4.37 -2.56
N GLN A 8 -7.61 4.63 -3.14
CA GLN A 8 -8.79 3.80 -2.88
C GLN A 8 -8.55 2.34 -3.27
N GLY A 9 -7.99 2.10 -4.46
CA GLY A 9 -7.64 0.76 -4.91
C GLY A 9 -6.63 0.06 -3.99
N LEU A 10 -5.68 0.80 -3.41
CA LEU A 10 -4.73 0.25 -2.44
C LEU A 10 -5.44 -0.20 -1.16
N LEU A 11 -6.36 0.62 -0.64
CA LEU A 11 -7.14 0.30 0.56
C LEU A 11 -8.06 -0.92 0.31
N ASP A 12 -8.68 -1.00 -0.86
CA ASP A 12 -9.50 -2.15 -1.26
C ASP A 12 -8.67 -3.43 -1.35
N ALA A 13 -7.49 -3.37 -1.98
CA ALA A 13 -6.57 -4.50 -2.08
C ALA A 13 -6.07 -4.97 -0.70
N LEU A 14 -5.83 -4.04 0.24
CA LEU A 14 -5.51 -4.37 1.64
C LEU A 14 -6.68 -5.12 2.31
N GLY A 15 -7.91 -4.67 2.11
CA GLY A 15 -9.12 -5.32 2.63
C GLY A 15 -9.29 -6.75 2.07
N GLN A 16 -9.03 -6.91 0.76
CA GLN A 16 -9.13 -8.19 0.05
C GLN A 16 -7.93 -9.10 0.24
N ARG A 17 -6.85 -8.61 0.89
CA ARG A 17 -5.57 -9.33 1.05
C ARG A 17 -4.91 -9.70 -0.27
N ASP A 18 -5.14 -8.91 -1.30
CA ASP A 18 -4.47 -9.03 -2.60
C ASP A 18 -3.07 -8.40 -2.50
N TRP A 19 -2.12 -9.16 -1.97
CA TRP A 19 -0.78 -8.65 -1.64
C TRP A 19 0.05 -8.23 -2.85
N ASP A 20 -0.24 -8.78 -4.02
CA ASP A 20 0.47 -8.41 -5.24
C ASP A 20 -0.02 -7.04 -5.72
N ARG A 21 -1.34 -6.82 -5.71
CA ARG A 21 -1.93 -5.51 -6.01
C ARG A 21 -1.60 -4.45 -4.96
N VAL A 22 -1.48 -4.83 -3.69
CA VAL A 22 -1.03 -3.92 -2.61
C VAL A 22 0.36 -3.37 -2.92
N ASP A 23 1.30 -4.21 -3.33
CA ASP A 23 2.66 -3.78 -3.67
C ASP A 23 2.68 -2.87 -4.90
N GLU A 24 1.96 -3.28 -5.96
CA GLU A 24 1.87 -2.52 -7.20
C GLU A 24 1.35 -1.09 -6.95
N LEU A 25 0.20 -0.95 -6.28
CA LEU A 25 -0.43 0.34 -6.05
C LEU A 25 0.36 1.20 -5.06
N SER A 26 0.95 0.59 -4.03
CA SER A 26 1.81 1.31 -3.09
C SER A 26 3.04 1.89 -3.79
N GLN A 27 3.68 1.09 -4.65
CA GLN A 27 4.86 1.52 -5.39
C GLN A 27 4.51 2.60 -6.41
N ALA A 28 3.41 2.44 -7.15
CA ALA A 28 2.92 3.44 -8.09
C ALA A 28 2.66 4.79 -7.42
N LEU A 29 2.00 4.81 -6.25
CA LEU A 29 1.76 6.03 -5.47
C LEU A 29 3.07 6.66 -4.97
N LEU A 30 4.00 5.86 -4.45
CA LEU A 30 5.29 6.38 -4.00
C LEU A 30 6.07 7.02 -5.15
N ASP A 31 6.09 6.40 -6.32
CA ASP A 31 6.81 6.93 -7.47
C ASP A 31 6.16 8.20 -8.02
N TRP A 32 4.82 8.25 -8.04
CA TRP A 32 4.08 9.47 -8.35
C TRP A 32 4.46 10.63 -7.41
N LEU A 33 4.49 10.38 -6.10
CA LEU A 33 4.84 11.41 -5.11
C LEU A 33 6.30 11.84 -5.22
N LYS A 34 7.23 10.92 -5.45
CA LYS A 34 8.66 11.24 -5.64
C LYS A 34 8.92 12.07 -6.89
N GLN A 35 8.09 11.92 -7.92
CA GLN A 35 8.14 12.72 -9.14
C GLN A 35 7.51 14.12 -8.98
N GLY A 36 7.10 14.50 -7.77
CA GLY A 36 6.46 15.79 -7.49
C GLY A 36 4.96 15.81 -7.75
N GLY A 37 4.34 14.63 -7.94
CA GLY A 37 2.90 14.48 -8.09
C GLY A 37 2.11 15.03 -6.90
N PHE A 38 0.85 15.39 -7.14
CA PHE A 38 -0.05 15.81 -6.07
C PHE A 38 -0.46 14.61 -5.22
N PRO A 39 -0.51 14.75 -3.88
CA PRO A 39 -0.98 13.67 -3.02
C PRO A 39 -2.50 13.50 -3.16
N PRO A 40 -2.99 12.27 -3.00
CA PRO A 40 -4.42 12.01 -2.89
C PRO A 40 -4.99 12.65 -1.62
N LEU A 41 -6.29 12.87 -1.60
CA LEU A 41 -7.01 13.15 -0.37
C LEU A 41 -6.99 11.92 0.53
N THR A 42 -6.57 12.15 1.77
CA THR A 42 -6.45 11.12 2.79
C THR A 42 -7.46 11.38 3.90
N LEU A 43 -7.38 10.62 5.00
CA LEU A 43 -8.17 10.88 6.21
C LEU A 43 -8.04 12.34 6.66
N GLY A 44 -9.19 12.96 6.89
CA GLY A 44 -9.32 14.34 7.34
C GLY A 44 -9.82 15.31 6.25
N PRO A 45 -10.14 16.55 6.63
CA PRO A 45 -10.59 17.59 5.71
C PRO A 45 -9.45 18.07 4.78
N ARG A 46 -9.80 18.56 3.59
CA ARG A 46 -8.85 19.05 2.57
C ARG A 46 -8.02 20.24 3.07
N GLU A 47 -8.59 20.97 4.02
CA GLU A 47 -8.03 22.16 4.67
C GLU A 47 -6.79 21.85 5.52
N LEU A 48 -6.52 20.57 5.82
CA LEU A 48 -5.26 20.15 6.45
C LEU A 48 -4.04 20.35 5.54
N GLY A 49 -4.26 20.57 4.24
CA GLY A 49 -3.25 21.01 3.30
C GLY A 49 -2.40 19.87 2.71
N LYS A 50 -1.66 20.21 1.65
CA LYS A 50 -0.89 19.25 0.83
C LYS A 50 0.08 18.42 1.66
N GLN A 51 0.77 19.02 2.63
CA GLN A 51 1.79 18.34 3.42
C GLN A 51 1.20 17.23 4.30
N TRP A 52 0.01 17.44 4.86
CA TRP A 52 -0.70 16.43 5.64
C TRP A 52 -1.01 15.20 4.77
N HIS A 53 -1.71 15.43 3.66
CA HIS A 53 -2.10 14.38 2.73
C HIS A 53 -0.90 13.63 2.15
N HIS A 54 0.18 14.34 1.86
CA HIS A 54 1.44 13.75 1.45
C HIS A 54 2.00 12.80 2.52
N THR A 55 2.11 13.28 3.76
CA THR A 55 2.64 12.51 4.89
C THR A 55 1.82 11.24 5.14
N VAL A 56 0.49 11.36 5.16
CA VAL A 56 -0.41 10.23 5.37
C VAL A 56 -0.33 9.23 4.21
N THR A 57 -0.18 9.69 2.97
CA THR A 57 -0.03 8.81 1.82
C THR A 57 1.27 8.03 1.88
N TYR A 58 2.40 8.69 2.18
CA TYR A 58 3.69 8.00 2.37
C TYR A 58 3.63 6.94 3.47
N PHE A 59 3.08 7.31 4.64
CA PHE A 59 2.89 6.38 5.74
C PHE A 59 2.06 5.17 5.31
N THR A 60 0.93 5.41 4.64
CA THR A 60 0.02 4.36 4.16
C THR A 60 0.74 3.40 3.20
N CYS A 61 1.45 3.91 2.20
CA CYS A 61 2.17 3.07 1.24
C CYS A 61 3.26 2.22 1.92
N TYR A 62 4.07 2.81 2.81
CA TYR A 62 5.11 2.05 3.50
C TYR A 62 4.55 1.00 4.45
N ALA A 63 3.48 1.34 5.20
CA ALA A 63 2.80 0.39 6.07
C ALA A 63 2.19 -0.78 5.27
N ALA A 64 1.58 -0.50 4.12
CA ALA A 64 1.00 -1.50 3.23
C ALA A 64 2.06 -2.47 2.68
N ILE A 65 3.20 -1.96 2.21
CA ILE A 65 4.34 -2.76 1.74
C ILE A 65 4.88 -3.66 2.87
N ALA A 66 5.08 -3.10 4.07
CA ALA A 66 5.54 -3.89 5.22
C ALA A 66 4.54 -5.02 5.55
N ARG A 67 3.24 -4.72 5.51
CA ARG A 67 2.17 -5.69 5.74
C ARG A 67 2.16 -6.81 4.71
N SER A 68 2.31 -6.48 3.43
CA SER A 68 2.39 -7.40 2.30
C SER A 68 3.59 -8.35 2.45
N ARG A 69 4.78 -7.82 2.75
CA ARG A 69 6.00 -8.62 2.99
C ARG A 69 5.82 -9.64 4.11
N GLU A 70 5.24 -9.21 5.23
CA GLU A 70 4.94 -10.12 6.34
C GLU A 70 3.92 -11.19 5.97
N ALA A 71 2.91 -10.86 5.18
CA ALA A 71 1.94 -11.84 4.69
C ALA A 71 2.60 -12.90 3.78
N ARG A 72 3.47 -12.49 2.85
CA ARG A 72 4.21 -13.42 1.98
C ARG A 72 5.16 -14.31 2.77
N LYS A 73 5.89 -13.77 3.75
CA LYS A 73 6.74 -14.54 4.66
C LYS A 73 5.96 -15.63 5.40
N ARG A 74 4.76 -15.30 5.90
CA ARG A 74 3.87 -16.27 6.55
C ARG A 74 3.39 -17.35 5.57
N ARG A 75 3.03 -16.99 4.33
CA ARG A 75 2.63 -17.95 3.29
C ARG A 75 3.76 -18.92 2.94
N ARG A 76 4.98 -18.41 2.75
CA ARG A 76 6.17 -19.23 2.47
C ARG A 76 6.43 -20.25 3.59
N ARG A 77 6.43 -19.80 4.85
CA ARG A 77 6.63 -20.68 6.02
C ARG A 77 5.58 -21.79 6.10
N ARG A 78 4.33 -21.52 5.70
CA ARG A 78 3.27 -22.55 5.66
C ARG A 78 3.53 -23.60 4.58
N GLN A 79 4.01 -23.18 3.41
CA GLN A 79 4.34 -24.10 2.32
C GLN A 79 5.55 -24.98 2.67
N GLU A 80 6.59 -24.43 3.30
CA GLU A 80 7.76 -25.20 3.74
C GLU A 80 7.38 -26.28 4.78
N ARG A 81 6.48 -25.94 5.73
CA ARG A 81 5.97 -26.91 6.71
C ARG A 81 5.14 -28.03 6.07
N GLN A 82 4.40 -27.74 5.00
CA GLN A 82 3.62 -28.75 4.29
C GLN A 82 4.51 -29.71 3.50
N LYS A 83 5.61 -29.23 2.91
CA LYS A 83 6.55 -30.04 2.14
C LYS A 83 7.50 -30.92 2.97
N GLY A 84 7.72 -30.59 4.24
CA GLY A 84 8.60 -31.36 5.14
C GLY A 84 7.89 -32.40 5.99
N GLY A 85 6.58 -32.59 5.79
CA GLY A 85 5.77 -33.61 6.46
C GLY A 85 5.32 -34.76 5.54
N GLU A 86 5.73 -34.74 4.27
CA GLU A 86 5.71 -35.87 3.32
C GLU A 86 7.09 -36.54 3.30
#